data_AF-A0A926CGF9-F1
#
_entry.id   AF-A0A926CGF9-F1
#
_cell.length_a   1.000
_cell.length_b   1.000
_cell.length_c   1.000
_cell.angle_alpha   90.00
_cell.angle_beta   90.00
_cell.angle_gamma   90.00
#
_symmetry.space_group_name_H-M   'P 1'
#
loop_
_entity.id
_entity.type
_entity.pdbx_description
1 polymer ?
#
loop_
_entity_poly.entity_id
_entity_poly.type
_entity_poly.pdbx_seq_one_letter_code
_entity_poly.pdbx_strand_id
1 'polypeptide(L)' 'MSDDADRAYALRLPMWLYKDIEKLAQREMRSVTNMIAVLLRKAIAERGMGPKDETNGEHQKARAAEPVAE' A
#
# COMPACT_ATOMS: atom_id res chain seq x y z
N MET A 1 -1.91 -14.15 2.34
CA MET A 1 -0.91 -13.12 1.99
C MET A 1 -1.56 -12.23 0.94
N SER A 2 -1.82 -10.98 1.28
CA SER A 2 -2.76 -10.10 0.58
C SER A 2 -2.25 -9.67 -0.81
N ASP A 3 -3.08 -9.82 -1.84
CA ASP A 3 -2.88 -9.47 -3.26
C ASP A 3 -2.60 -7.97 -3.56
N ASP A 4 -2.57 -7.09 -2.57
CA ASP A 4 -2.39 -5.64 -2.78
C ASP A 4 -0.92 -5.21 -2.96
N ALA A 5 0.03 -6.13 -2.79
CA ALA A 5 1.46 -5.82 -2.81
C ALA A 5 1.98 -5.32 -4.18
N ASP A 6 1.25 -5.56 -5.26
CA ASP A 6 1.71 -5.29 -6.64
C ASP A 6 0.93 -4.18 -7.36
N ARG A 7 0.04 -3.45 -6.68
CA ARG A 7 -0.71 -2.36 -7.32
C ARG A 7 0.19 -1.14 -7.54
N ALA A 8 0.48 -0.85 -8.81
CA ALA A 8 1.17 0.37 -9.23
C ALA A 8 0.19 1.54 -9.40
N TYR A 9 0.48 2.67 -8.77
CA TYR A 9 -0.32 3.89 -8.87
C TYR A 9 0.48 5.02 -9.51
N ALA A 10 -0.10 5.69 -10.50
CA ALA A 10 0.50 6.87 -11.12
C ALA A 10 0.31 8.10 -10.21
N LEU A 11 1.36 8.49 -9.49
CA LEU A 11 1.34 9.67 -8.63
C LEU A 11 1.96 10.87 -9.35
N ARG A 12 1.18 11.95 -9.51
CA ARG A 12 1.71 13.22 -10.04
C ARG A 12 2.37 14.01 -8.92
N LEU A 13 3.70 14.07 -8.95
CA LEU A 13 4.51 14.85 -8.02
C LEU A 13 5.23 15.98 -8.75
N PRO A 14 5.30 17.19 -8.18
CA PRO A 14 6.19 18.21 -8.70
C PRO A 14 7.65 17.77 -8.53
N MET A 15 8.50 18.16 -9.48
CA MET A 15 9.87 17.65 -9.56
C MET A 15 10.72 17.99 -8.33
N TRP A 16 10.52 19.17 -7.73
CA TRP A 16 11.25 19.58 -6.53
C TRP A 16 10.94 18.66 -5.34
N LEU A 17 9.68 18.28 -5.16
CA LEU A 17 9.25 17.39 -4.08
C LEU A 17 9.83 15.99 -4.26
N TYR A 18 9.80 15.46 -5.48
CA TYR A 18 10.39 14.16 -5.78
C TYR A 18 11.88 14.11 -5.43
N LYS A 19 12.65 15.15 -5.79
CA LYS A 19 14.08 15.24 -5.47
C LYS A 19 14.37 15.27 -3.98
N ASP A 20 13.53 15.93 -3.19
CA ASP A 20 13.71 15.97 -1.74
C ASP A 20 13.37 14.62 -1.09
N ILE A 21 12.35 13.92 -1.60
CA ILE A 21 12.05 12.54 -1.20
C ILE A 21 13.19 11.59 -1.57
N GLU A 22 13.81 11.77 -2.74
CA GLU A 22 14.95 10.96 -3.17
C GLU A 22 16.16 11.12 -2.24
N LYS A 23 16.50 12.36 -1.86
CA LYS A 23 17.56 12.62 -0.86
C LYS A 23 17.24 11.96 0.49
N LEU A 24 15.98 12.02 0.93
CA LEU A 24 15.55 11.40 2.17
C LEU A 24 15.64 9.86 2.11
N ALA A 25 15.20 9.27 1.00
CA ALA A 25 15.26 7.83 0.76
C ALA A 25 16.71 7.32 0.77
N GLN A 26 17.63 8.06 0.13
CA GLN A 26 19.07 7.75 0.15
C GLN A 26 19.65 7.77 1.58
N ARG A 27 19.29 8.77 2.38
CA ARG A 27 19.75 8.87 3.79
C ARG A 27 19.28 7.69 4.64
N GLU A 28 18.08 7.18 4.37
CA GLU A 28 17.51 6.05 5.10
C GLU A 28 17.81 4.67 4.47
N MET A 29 18.59 4.62 3.39
CA MET A 29 18.86 3.39 2.63
C MET A 29 17.58 2.65 2.20
N ARG A 30 16.58 3.41 1.74
CA ARG A 30 15.29 2.89 1.24
C ARG A 30 15.11 3.23 -0.24
N SER A 31 14.28 2.46 -0.93
CA SER A 31 13.80 2.88 -2.25
C SER A 31 12.87 4.10 -2.13
N VAL A 32 12.86 4.95 -3.16
CA VAL A 32 11.99 6.13 -3.21
C VAL A 32 10.52 5.73 -3.08
N THR A 33 10.09 4.66 -3.75
CA THR A 33 8.73 4.12 -3.66
C THR A 33 8.35 3.74 -2.23
N ASN A 34 9.24 3.05 -1.51
CA ASN A 34 8.96 2.64 -0.13
C ASN A 34 8.94 3.86 0.80
N MET A 35 9.82 4.84 0.57
CA MET A 35 9.80 6.12 1.29
C MET A 35 8.46 6.84 1.11
N ILE A 36 7.95 6.94 -0.13
CA ILE A 36 6.64 7.54 -0.42
C ILE A 36 5.54 6.81 0.35
N ALA A 37 5.53 5.48 0.34
CA ALA A 37 4.53 4.69 1.05
C ALA A 37 4.56 4.93 2.58
N VAL A 38 5.75 5.02 3.17
CA VAL A 38 5.93 5.36 4.59
C VAL A 38 5.37 6.75 4.90
N LEU A 39 5.73 7.76 4.10
CA LEU A 39 5.26 9.13 4.30
C LEU A 39 3.74 9.25 4.17
N LEU A 40 3.14 8.56 3.19
CA LEU A 40 1.68 8.52 3.02
C LEU A 40 0.99 7.88 4.22
N ARG A 41 1.45 6.70 4.66
CA ARG A 41 0.90 6.03 5.85
C ARG A 41 1.01 6.90 7.10
N LYS A 42 2.15 7.56 7.30
CA LYS A 42 2.37 8.48 8.43
C LYS A 42 1.39 9.66 8.37
N ALA A 43 1.27 10.31 7.22
CA ALA A 43 0.39 11.46 7.06
C ALA A 43 -1.10 11.11 7.18
N ILE A 44 -1.49 9.88 6.84
CA ILE A 44 -2.84 9.34 7.04
C ILE A 44 -3.10 9.14 8.54
N ALA A 45 -2.17 8.48 9.24
CA ALA A 45 -2.25 8.28 10.68
C ALA A 45 -2.27 9.59 11.49
N GLU A 46 -1.46 10.58 11.11
CA GLU A 46 -1.46 11.92 11.72
C GLU A 46 -2.81 12.64 11.59
N ARG A 47 -3.59 12.32 10.57
CA ARG A 47 -4.95 12.85 10.38
C ARG A 47 -6.03 12.05 11.12
N GLY A 48 -5.63 11.06 11.93
CA GLY A 48 -6.55 10.14 12.60
C GLY A 48 -7.33 9.25 11.64
N MET A 49 -6.93 9.19 10.36
CA MET A 49 -7.48 8.25 9.39
C MET A 49 -6.67 6.97 9.51
N GLY A 50 -7.24 5.92 10.08
CA GLY A 50 -6.64 4.58 10.03
C GLY A 50 -7.01 3.88 8.71
N PRO A 51 -6.25 2.86 8.26
CA PRO A 51 -6.83 1.90 7.33
C PRO A 51 -8.16 1.43 7.94
N LYS A 52 -9.25 1.50 7.16
CA LYS A 52 -10.47 0.78 7.56
C LYS A 52 -10.05 -0.67 7.70
N ASP A 53 -10.13 -1.23 8.90
CA ASP A 53 -10.01 -2.67 9.07
C ASP A 53 -11.03 -3.32 8.14
N GLU A 54 -10.56 -3.90 7.03
CA GLU A 54 -11.36 -4.81 6.19
C GLU A 54 -11.56 -6.16 6.90
N THR A 55 -11.74 -6.16 8.22
CA THR A 55 -12.08 -7.35 9.01
C THR A 55 -13.59 -7.57 9.04
N ASN A 56 -14.40 -6.88 8.21
CA ASN A 56 -15.84 -7.12 8.17
C ASN A 56 -16.53 -6.71 6.85
N GLY A 57 -16.10 -7.30 5.73
CA GLY A 57 -16.70 -7.05 4.42
C GLY A 57 -16.60 -8.26 3.49
N GLU A 58 -17.31 -9.34 3.84
CA GLU A 58 -17.97 -10.22 2.87
C GLU A 58 -17.18 -10.68 1.63
N HIS A 59 -16.09 -11.42 1.82
CA HIS A 59 -15.65 -12.42 0.83
C HIS A 59 -15.36 -13.77 1.51
N GLN A 60 -16.28 -14.20 2.38
CA GLN A 60 -16.41 -15.60 2.81
C GLN A 60 -17.71 -16.19 2.25
N LYS A 61 -17.81 -16.32 0.93
CA LYS A 61 -18.69 -17.35 0.34
C LYS A 61 -18.26 -17.63 -1.08
N ALA A 62 -18.26 -18.92 -1.42
CA ALA A 62 -17.98 -19.52 -2.73
C ALA A 62 -16.51 -19.89 -3.02
N ARG A 63 -15.94 -20.78 -2.21
CA ARG A 63 -15.14 -21.92 -2.71
C ARG A 63 -15.02 -23.00 -1.62
N ALA A 64 -16.18 -23.46 -1.16
CA ALA A 64 -16.33 -24.72 -0.44
C ALA A 64 -17.38 -25.53 -1.21
N ALA A 65 -16.92 -26.16 -2.28
CA ALA A 65 -17.56 -27.27 -2.97
C ALA A 65 -16.60 -27.72 -4.09
N GLU A 66 -15.54 -28.45 -3.72
CA GLU A 66 -15.14 -29.56 -4.58
C GLU A 66 -16.29 -30.57 -4.56
N PRO A 67 -16.52 -31.28 -5.68
CA PRO A 67 -15.99 -32.63 -5.63
C PRO A 67 -15.19 -32.98 -6.88
N VAL A 68 -14.10 -33.68 -6.61
CA VAL A 68 -13.42 -34.63 -7.48
C VAL A 68 -14.46 -35.48 -8.22
N ALA A 69 -14.37 -35.51 -9.55
CA ALA A 69 -15.06 -36.49 -10.39
C ALA A 69 -14.05 -37.02 -11.41
N GLU A 70 -13.67 -38.28 -11.15
CA GLU A 70 -13.21 -39.38 -12.04
C GLU A 70 -12.39 -39.07 -13.30
#